data_AF-A0A8X6RF65-F1
#
_entry.id   AF-A0A8X6RF65-F1
#
_cell.length_a   1.000
_cell.length_b   1.000
_cell.length_c   1.000
_cell.angle_alpha   90.00
_cell.angle_beta   90.00
_cell.angle_gamma   90.00
#
_symmetry.space_group_name_H-M   'P 1'
#
loop_
_entity.id
_entity.type
_entity.pdbx_description
1 polymer ?
#
loop_
_entity_poly.entity_id
_entity_poly.type
_entity_poly.pdbx_seq_one_letter_code
_entity_poly.pdbx_strand_id
1 'polypeptide(L)'
;MYKDTKNFVRSCTVCLSRKKNAFKIPPAPHQPVEQSQEPGEMCHIHVFGPLKTTPKGNSYVLSMIDAFTKYIHIVPLPDIKSSTISKAFFDNYIVPRVAHIN
;
A
#
# COMPACT_ATOMS: atom_id res chain seq x y z
N MET A 1 9.46 -35.61 -33.60
CA MET A 1 10.47 -34.53 -33.41
C MET A 1 9.88 -33.25 -32.82
N TYR A 2 9.12 -32.41 -33.54
CA TYR A 2 8.59 -31.15 -32.96
C TYR A 2 7.75 -31.36 -31.69
N LYS A 3 6.88 -32.38 -31.68
CA LYS A 3 6.02 -32.73 -30.54
C LYS A 3 6.84 -33.08 -29.29
N ASP A 4 7.93 -33.81 -29.46
CA ASP A 4 8.78 -34.28 -28.37
C ASP A 4 9.59 -33.12 -27.78
N THR A 5 10.16 -32.27 -28.64
CA THR A 5 10.81 -31.01 -28.22
C THR A 5 9.85 -30.11 -27.46
N LYS A 6 8.61 -29.97 -27.94
CA LYS A 6 7.57 -29.17 -27.28
C LYS A 6 7.21 -29.75 -25.90
N ASN A 7 7.11 -31.07 -25.77
CA ASN A 7 6.80 -31.72 -24.49
C ASN A 7 7.94 -31.58 -23.49
N PHE A 8 9.20 -31.78 -23.93
CA PHE A 8 10.39 -31.58 -23.11
C PHE A 8 10.50 -30.14 -22.58
N VAL A 9 10.32 -29.15 -23.47
CA VAL A 9 10.36 -27.74 -23.07
C VAL A 9 9.21 -27.39 -22.11
N ARG A 10 8.04 -28.04 -22.23
CA ARG A 10 6.90 -27.86 -21.32
C ARG A 10 7.07 -28.54 -19.96
N SER A 11 7.90 -29.57 -19.83
CA SER A 11 8.19 -30.24 -18.57
C SER A 11 9.47 -29.72 -17.88
N CYS A 12 10.33 -29.02 -18.61
CA CYS A 12 11.57 -28.47 -18.05
C CYS A 12 11.31 -27.29 -17.09
N THR A 13 11.60 -27.50 -15.81
CA THR A 13 11.42 -26.49 -14.74
C THR A 13 12.28 -25.24 -14.95
N VAL A 14 13.50 -25.39 -15.48
CA VAL A 14 14.43 -24.28 -15.78
C VAL A 14 13.89 -23.40 -16.91
N CYS A 15 13.30 -24.01 -17.95
CA CYS A 15 12.68 -23.27 -19.04
C CYS A 15 11.40 -22.56 -18.57
N LEU A 16 10.58 -23.23 -17.75
CA LEU A 16 9.35 -22.67 -17.21
C LEU A 16 9.60 -21.49 -16.26
N SER A 17 10.59 -21.58 -15.38
CA SER A 17 10.89 -20.50 -14.40
C SER A 17 11.38 -19.20 -15.06
N ARG A 18 12.04 -19.30 -16.22
CA ARG A 18 12.52 -18.14 -16.99
C ARG A 18 11.49 -17.58 -17.97
N LYS A 19 10.45 -18.37 -18.29
CA LYS A 19 9.43 -17.98 -19.25
C LYS A 19 8.43 -17.02 -18.60
N LYS A 20 8.49 -15.75 -19.01
CA LYS A 20 7.43 -14.78 -18.69
C LYS A 20 6.08 -15.33 -19.16
N ASN A 21 5.10 -15.36 -18.26
CA ASN A 21 3.76 -15.91 -18.52
C ASN A 21 3.78 -17.38 -18.97
N ALA A 22 4.58 -18.22 -18.28
CA ALA A 22 4.60 -19.68 -18.51
C ALA A 22 3.18 -20.29 -18.52
N PHE A 23 2.30 -19.72 -17.70
CA PHE A 23 0.86 -19.97 -17.69
C PHE A 23 0.14 -18.67 -18.03
N LYS A 24 -0.63 -18.66 -19.12
CA LYS A 24 -1.55 -17.55 -19.45
C LYS A 24 -2.78 -17.63 -18.55
N ILE A 25 -2.61 -17.43 -17.26
CA ILE A 25 -3.71 -17.37 -16.30
C ILE A 25 -4.21 -15.91 -16.34
N PRO A 26 -5.46 -15.65 -16.75
CA PRO A 26 -6.00 -14.30 -16.66
C PRO A 26 -6.03 -13.87 -15.18
N PRO A 27 -5.73 -12.60 -14.88
CA PRO A 27 -5.89 -12.08 -13.52
C PRO A 27 -7.35 -12.26 -13.07
N ALA A 28 -7.54 -12.58 -11.80
CA ALA A 28 -8.88 -12.62 -11.21
C ALA A 28 -9.55 -11.24 -11.33
N PRO A 29 -10.88 -11.18 -11.51
CA PRO A 29 -11.60 -9.90 -11.51
C PRO A 29 -11.42 -9.21 -10.16
N HIS A 30 -11.29 -7.88 -10.19
CA HIS A 30 -11.25 -7.06 -8.97
C HIS A 30 -12.57 -7.21 -8.21
N GLN A 31 -12.48 -7.41 -6.89
CA GLN A 31 -13.64 -7.37 -6.01
C GLN A 31 -13.74 -5.99 -5.34
N PRO A 32 -14.95 -5.44 -5.18
CA PRO A 32 -15.15 -4.23 -4.40
C PRO A 32 -14.67 -4.41 -2.97
N VAL A 33 -14.04 -3.38 -2.42
CA VAL A 33 -13.75 -3.28 -0.99
C VAL A 33 -15.00 -2.75 -0.28
N GLU A 34 -15.21 -3.18 0.97
CA GLU A 34 -16.26 -2.62 1.81
C GLU A 34 -16.09 -1.10 1.94
N GLN A 35 -17.18 -0.37 1.73
CA GLN A 35 -17.19 1.07 1.82
C GLN A 35 -17.48 1.48 3.25
N SER A 36 -16.72 2.46 3.74
CA SER A 36 -17.03 3.14 4.99
C SER A 36 -18.39 3.84 4.89
N GLN A 37 -19.20 3.72 5.93
CA GLN A 37 -20.53 4.29 6.10
C GLN A 37 -20.54 5.58 6.92
N GLU A 38 -19.51 5.84 7.74
CA GLU A 38 -19.42 7.05 8.55
C GLU A 38 -17.98 7.59 8.69
N PRO A 39 -17.80 8.91 8.96
CA PRO A 39 -16.48 9.47 9.20
C PRO A 39 -15.72 8.74 10.30
N GLY A 40 -14.49 8.33 10.01
CA GLY A 40 -13.49 7.70 10.87
C GLY A 40 -13.79 6.29 11.34
N GLU A 41 -14.70 5.60 10.67
CA GLU A 41 -14.84 4.15 10.75
C GLU A 41 -13.63 3.44 10.12
N MET A 42 -13.10 3.96 9.00
CA MET A 42 -11.92 3.40 8.33
C MET A 42 -10.94 4.51 7.90
N CYS A 43 -9.65 4.29 8.16
CA CYS A 43 -8.55 5.16 7.74
C CYS A 43 -7.57 4.41 6.84
N HIS A 44 -7.33 4.93 5.64
CA HIS A 44 -6.29 4.43 4.75
C HIS A 44 -4.96 5.14 5.05
N ILE A 45 -3.95 4.38 5.45
CA ILE A 45 -2.63 4.90 5.78
C ILE A 45 -1.62 4.45 4.74
N HIS A 46 -0.81 5.38 4.25
CA HIS A 46 0.27 5.10 3.31
C HIS A 46 1.49 5.96 3.61
N VAL A 47 2.67 5.44 3.29
CA VAL A 47 3.95 6.15 3.48
C VAL A 47 4.69 6.21 2.15
N PHE A 48 5.06 7.42 1.73
CA PHE A 48 5.86 7.68 0.56
C PHE A 48 7.31 8.02 0.94
N GLY A 49 8.28 7.51 0.18
CA GLY A 49 9.68 7.90 0.30
C GLY A 49 10.68 6.74 0.14
N PRO A 50 11.98 6.99 0.35
CA PRO A 50 12.55 8.27 0.78
C PRO A 50 12.53 9.34 -0.32
N LEU A 51 12.23 10.57 0.06
CA LEU A 51 12.30 11.81 -0.73
C LEU A 51 13.56 12.60 -0.36
N LYS A 52 13.78 13.75 -1.03
CA LYS A 52 14.82 14.70 -0.64
C LYS A 52 14.62 15.12 0.81
N THR A 53 15.65 14.91 1.63
CA THR A 53 15.62 15.25 3.06
C THR A 53 15.46 16.75 3.23
N THR A 54 14.43 17.14 3.97
CA THR A 54 14.19 18.54 4.34
C THR A 54 15.23 19.02 5.37
N PRO A 55 15.41 20.35 5.57
CA PRO A 55 16.29 20.86 6.63
C PRO A 55 15.93 20.39 8.04
N LYS A 56 14.67 19.97 8.25
CA LYS A 56 14.17 19.41 9.52
C LYS A 56 14.42 17.90 9.66
N GLY A 57 15.14 17.28 8.71
CA GLY A 57 15.48 15.85 8.75
C GLY A 57 14.36 14.91 8.29
N ASN A 58 13.28 15.42 7.69
CA ASN A 58 12.20 14.57 7.17
C ASN A 58 12.50 14.10 5.75
N SER A 59 12.35 12.80 5.51
CA SER A 59 12.56 12.14 4.20
C SER A 59 11.34 11.35 3.74
N TYR A 60 10.29 11.25 4.55
CA TYR A 60 9.09 10.48 4.25
C TYR A 60 7.84 11.33 4.41
N VAL A 61 6.75 10.89 3.80
CA VAL A 61 5.42 11.51 3.93
C VAL A 61 4.43 10.44 4.33
N LEU A 62 3.78 10.62 5.47
CA LEU A 62 2.66 9.83 5.93
C LEU A 62 1.37 10.49 5.46
N SER A 63 0.58 9.76 4.67
CA SER A 63 -0.78 10.15 4.30
C SER A 63 -1.79 9.30 5.07
N MET A 64 -2.75 9.93 5.72
CA MET A 64 -3.85 9.30 6.44
C MET A 64 -5.16 9.85 5.89
N ILE A 65 -5.95 8.99 5.27
CA ILE A 65 -7.16 9.38 4.53
C ILE A 65 -8.35 8.73 5.21
N ASP A 66 -9.29 9.55 5.65
CA ASP A 66 -10.58 9.06 6.10
C ASP A 66 -11.36 8.45 4.92
N ALA A 67 -11.78 7.19 5.04
CA ALA A 67 -12.35 6.45 3.93
C ALA A 67 -13.74 6.97 3.51
N PHE A 68 -14.49 7.59 4.42
CA PHE A 68 -15.82 8.14 4.14
C PHE A 68 -15.74 9.54 3.54
N THR A 69 -15.19 10.50 4.29
CA THR A 69 -15.12 11.92 3.92
C THR A 69 -14.06 12.23 2.87
N LYS A 70 -13.08 11.32 2.69
CA LYS A 70 -11.86 11.54 1.90
C LYS A 70 -10.98 12.68 2.43
N TYR A 71 -11.19 13.12 3.67
CA TYR A 71 -10.33 14.11 4.31
C TYR A 71 -8.92 13.55 4.52
N ILE A 72 -7.90 14.34 4.23
CA ILE A 72 -6.50 13.89 4.16
C ILE A 72 -5.65 14.64 5.18
N HIS A 73 -4.95 13.89 6.02
CA HIS A 73 -3.86 14.38 6.84
C HIS A 73 -2.53 13.95 6.23
N ILE A 74 -1.63 14.92 5.99
CA ILE A 74 -0.30 14.68 5.42
C ILE A 74 0.75 15.14 6.44
N VAL A 75 1.58 14.22 6.91
CA VAL A 75 2.58 14.48 7.95
C VAL A 75 3.97 14.09 7.45
N PRO A 76 4.97 14.99 7.47
CA PRO A 76 6.34 14.65 7.13
C PRO A 76 6.96 13.80 8.25
N LEU A 77 7.69 12.74 7.89
CA LEU A 77 8.37 11.85 8.84
C LEU A 77 9.89 11.77 8.59
N PRO A 78 10.70 11.61 9.65
CA PRO A 78 12.15 11.36 9.53
C PRO A 78 12.48 9.93 9.15
N ASP A 79 11.67 8.95 9.57
CA ASP A 79 11.84 7.53 9.29
C ASP A 79 10.49 6.79 9.24
N ILE A 80 10.52 5.51 8.85
CA ILE A 80 9.34 4.64 8.74
C ILE A 80 9.19 3.68 9.93
N LYS A 81 9.80 4.00 11.07
CA LYS A 81 9.68 3.15 12.26
C LYS A 81 8.24 3.17 12.77
N SER A 82 7.82 2.03 13.33
CA SER A 82 6.48 1.89 13.92
C SER A 82 6.18 2.96 14.96
N SER A 83 7.13 3.30 15.83
CA SER A 83 6.98 4.33 16.87
C SER A 83 6.76 5.73 16.29
N THR A 84 7.47 6.07 15.21
CA THR A 84 7.35 7.36 14.53
C THR A 84 5.98 7.49 13.86
N ILE A 85 5.54 6.43 13.17
CA ILE A 85 4.24 6.39 12.48
C ILE A 85 3.09 6.39 13.49
N SER A 86 3.16 5.59 14.56
CA SER A 86 2.09 5.50 15.56
C SER A 86 1.88 6.82 16.29
N LYS A 87 2.98 7.49 16.68
CA LYS A 87 2.93 8.83 17.27
C LYS A 87 2.31 9.84 16.30
N ALA A 88 2.76 9.86 15.04
CA ALA A 88 2.21 10.76 14.04
C ALA A 88 0.72 10.52 13.77
N PHE A 89 0.28 9.26 13.71
CA PHE A 89 -1.12 8.89 13.56
C PHE A 89 -1.96 9.34 14.76
N PHE A 90 -1.50 9.09 15.97
CA PHE A 90 -2.21 9.48 17.18
C PHE A 90 -2.36 11.01 17.28
N ASP A 91 -1.24 11.74 17.14
CA ASP A 91 -1.19 13.19 17.32
C ASP A 91 -1.98 13.95 16.23
N ASN A 92 -1.98 13.44 14.99
CA ASN A 92 -2.50 14.19 13.84
C ASN A 92 -3.83 13.67 13.29
N TYR A 93 -4.26 12.45 13.62
CA TYR A 93 -5.52 11.88 13.14
C TYR A 93 -6.49 11.61 14.31
N ILE A 94 -6.04 10.91 15.36
CA ILE A 94 -6.91 10.50 16.47
C ILE A 94 -7.28 11.69 17.37
N VAL A 95 -6.30 12.43 17.87
CA VAL A 95 -6.54 13.54 18.82
C VAL A 95 -7.45 14.63 18.22
N PRO A 96 -7.19 15.15 17.00
CA PRO A 96 -8.05 16.18 16.41
C PRO A 96 -9.50 15.69 16.22
N ARG A 97 -9.68 14.42 15.86
CA ARG A 97 -11.02 13.83 15.69
C ARG A 97 -11.82 13.82 17.00
N VAL A 98 -11.21 13.47 18.12
CA VAL A 98 -11.89 13.43 19.43
C VAL A 98 -12.35 14.83 19.88
N ALA A 99 -11.63 15.89 19.51
CA ALA A 99 -11.99 17.25 19.85
C ALA A 99 -13.23 17.79 19.10
N HIS A 100 -13.63 17.17 17.98
CA HIS A 100 -14.76 17.60 17.15
C HIS A 100 -16.06 16.79 17.38
N ILE A 101 -16.05 15.84 18.32
CA ILE A 101 -17.19 14.97 18.66
C ILE A 101 -17.93 15.46 19.93
N ASN A 102 -17.42 16.49 20.63
CA ASN A 102 -18.07 17.12 21.78
C ASN A 102 -18.80 18.41 21.41
#